data_AF-A0A6B2VK36-F1
#
_entry.id   AF-A0A6B2VK36-F1
#
_cell.length_a   1.000
_cell.length_b   1.000
_cell.length_c   1.000
_cell.angle_alpha   90.00
_cell.angle_beta   90.00
_cell.angle_gamma   90.00
#
_symmetry.space_group_name_H-M   'P 1'
#
loop_
_entity.id
_entity.type
_entity.pdbx_description
1 polymer ?
#
loop_
_entity_poly.entity_id
_entity_poly.type
_entity_poly.pdbx_seq_one_letter_code
_entity_poly.pdbx_strand_id
1 'polypeptide(L)'
;AELRLTAVQDRVEADLALGGGAELVPELRALVAAHPLTERLYGQLMRALHAAGRPAEALTVHEEARRTLADELGADPSPELSALHLDLLRQTRPAPHRPRLPAQLTGFVGRDGELARIAALLTAPDARLVTLTGPGGAGKTRLAVEAARGHPDACLVELAPLSDGARLPYAILAALGVREGLRSTAADGLDRLRDALEERDALLVLDNCEHLVEDAARVAGLLLGSCPGVRVLATSREALGITGEV
;
A
#
# COMPACT_ATOMS: atom_id res chain seq x y z
N ALA A 1 3.68 -14.37 -43.09
CA ALA A 1 4.50 -13.73 -42.05
C ALA A 1 3.63 -13.21 -40.90
N GLU A 2 2.50 -12.54 -41.21
CA GLU A 2 1.56 -12.00 -40.22
C GLU A 2 0.99 -13.04 -39.24
N LEU A 3 0.51 -14.19 -39.71
CA LEU A 3 0.00 -15.27 -38.84
C LEU A 3 1.02 -15.73 -37.78
N ARG A 4 2.32 -15.73 -38.13
CA ARG A 4 3.38 -16.10 -37.19
C ARG A 4 3.58 -15.03 -36.12
N LEU A 5 3.52 -13.75 -36.51
CA LEU A 5 3.66 -12.63 -35.58
C LEU A 5 2.48 -12.59 -34.60
N THR A 6 1.26 -12.76 -35.08
CA THR A 6 0.06 -12.83 -34.23
C THR A 6 0.15 -13.99 -33.24
N ALA A 7 0.54 -15.19 -33.69
CA ALA A 7 0.70 -16.34 -32.81
C ALA A 7 1.77 -16.10 -31.72
N VAL A 8 2.86 -15.39 -32.05
CA VAL A 8 3.89 -15.01 -31.08
C VAL A 8 3.34 -13.99 -30.08
N GLN A 9 2.60 -12.98 -30.53
CA GLN A 9 1.96 -12.01 -29.65
C GLN A 9 0.98 -12.67 -28.69
N ASP A 10 0.18 -13.63 -29.16
CA ASP A 10 -0.79 -14.33 -28.32
C ASP A 10 -0.09 -15.24 -27.28
N ARG A 11 1.00 -15.92 -27.67
CA ARG A 11 1.84 -16.68 -26.73
C ARG A 11 2.43 -15.78 -25.64
N VAL A 12 3.01 -14.64 -26.03
CA VAL A 12 3.59 -13.68 -25.08
C VAL A 12 2.51 -13.16 -24.13
N GLU A 13 1.31 -12.88 -24.61
CA GLU A 13 0.20 -12.42 -23.76
C GLU A 13 -0.14 -13.48 -22.70
N ALA A 14 -0.19 -14.75 -23.09
CA ALA A 14 -0.43 -15.87 -22.17
C ALA A 14 0.71 -16.02 -21.14
N ASP A 15 1.96 -15.93 -21.58
CA ASP A 15 3.13 -16.03 -20.70
C ASP A 15 3.18 -14.88 -19.67
N LEU A 16 2.83 -13.66 -20.10
CA LEU A 16 2.68 -12.51 -19.19
C LEU A 16 1.54 -12.68 -18.20
N ALA A 17 0.41 -13.28 -18.62
CA ALA A 17 -0.73 -13.55 -17.74
C ALA A 17 -0.41 -14.60 -16.66
N LEU A 18 0.52 -15.52 -16.94
CA LEU A 18 1.02 -16.51 -15.98
C LEU A 18 2.08 -15.94 -15.01
N GLY A 19 2.37 -14.64 -15.08
CA GLY A 19 3.33 -13.97 -14.20
C GLY A 19 4.79 -14.03 -14.68
N GLY A 20 5.02 -14.52 -15.91
CA GLY A 20 6.32 -14.41 -16.58
C GLY A 20 6.61 -12.97 -17.04
N GLY A 21 7.86 -12.68 -17.42
CA GLY A 21 8.18 -11.36 -17.99
C GLY A 21 9.66 -11.12 -18.25
N ALA A 22 10.53 -11.41 -17.29
CA ALA A 22 11.96 -11.13 -17.41
C ALA A 22 12.62 -11.89 -18.58
N GLU A 23 12.22 -13.15 -18.77
CA GLU A 23 12.72 -14.03 -19.84
C GLU A 23 12.26 -13.60 -21.24
N LEU A 24 11.14 -12.86 -21.33
CA LEU A 24 10.55 -12.41 -22.59
C LEU A 24 11.17 -11.10 -23.09
N VAL A 25 11.84 -10.33 -22.23
CA VAL A 25 12.40 -9.00 -22.58
C VAL A 25 13.35 -9.05 -23.79
N PRO A 26 14.32 -9.99 -23.87
CA PRO A 26 15.23 -10.04 -25.02
C PRO A 26 14.50 -10.36 -26.34
N GLU A 27 13.56 -11.30 -26.31
CA GLU A 27 12.74 -11.67 -27.48
C GLU A 27 11.88 -10.48 -27.94
N LEU A 28 11.21 -9.81 -27.01
CA LEU A 28 10.36 -8.66 -27.29
C LEU A 28 11.13 -7.46 -27.85
N ARG A 29 12.35 -7.19 -27.36
CA ARG A 29 13.23 -6.16 -27.93
C ARG A 29 13.58 -6.47 -29.39
N ALA A 30 13.90 -7.73 -29.70
CA ALA A 30 14.20 -8.15 -31.07
C ALA A 30 12.97 -8.01 -31.99
N LEU A 31 11.79 -8.37 -31.50
CA LEU A 31 10.54 -8.24 -32.25
C LEU A 31 10.14 -6.78 -32.49
N VAL A 32 10.31 -5.89 -31.50
CA VAL A 32 10.08 -4.45 -31.66
C VAL A 32 11.02 -3.87 -32.72
N ALA A 33 12.30 -4.23 -32.69
CA ALA A 33 13.27 -3.77 -33.70
C ALA A 33 12.92 -4.27 -35.12
N ALA A 34 12.39 -5.49 -35.23
CA ALA A 34 11.98 -6.07 -36.52
C ALA A 34 10.62 -5.53 -37.03
N HIS A 35 9.75 -5.09 -36.12
CA HIS A 35 8.39 -4.64 -36.41
C HIS A 35 8.07 -3.32 -35.69
N PRO A 36 8.77 -2.22 -36.02
CA PRO A 36 8.75 -0.97 -35.25
C PRO A 36 7.40 -0.24 -35.25
N LEU A 37 6.48 -0.59 -36.16
CA LEU A 37 5.14 0.00 -36.24
C LEU A 37 4.06 -0.83 -35.51
N THR A 38 4.44 -1.92 -34.84
CA THR A 38 3.48 -2.81 -34.15
C THR A 38 3.34 -2.43 -32.68
N GLU A 39 2.40 -1.54 -32.38
CA GLU A 39 2.14 -1.01 -31.02
C GLU A 39 1.94 -2.10 -29.96
N ARG A 40 1.30 -3.23 -30.32
CA ARG A 40 1.08 -4.36 -29.42
C ARG A 40 2.40 -4.92 -28.85
N LEU A 41 3.48 -4.92 -29.63
CA LEU A 41 4.80 -5.40 -29.15
C LEU A 41 5.42 -4.45 -28.13
N TYR A 42 5.24 -3.13 -28.30
CA TYR A 42 5.66 -2.15 -27.29
C TYR A 42 4.89 -2.36 -25.99
N GLY A 43 3.57 -2.53 -26.07
CA GLY A 43 2.75 -2.81 -24.89
C GLY A 43 3.19 -4.07 -24.14
N GLN A 44 3.50 -5.14 -24.87
CA GLN A 44 4.02 -6.39 -24.28
C GLN A 44 5.40 -6.21 -23.66
N LEU A 45 6.32 -5.48 -24.31
CA LEU A 45 7.64 -5.16 -23.75
C LEU A 45 7.55 -4.30 -22.49
N MET A 46 6.65 -3.30 -22.47
CA MET A 46 6.39 -2.47 -21.30
C MET A 46 5.91 -3.32 -20.10
N ARG A 47 4.98 -4.25 -20.32
CA ARG A 47 4.50 -5.18 -19.28
C ARG A 47 5.61 -6.12 -18.80
N ALA A 48 6.39 -6.68 -19.72
CA ALA A 48 7.50 -7.58 -19.41
C ALA A 48 8.57 -6.89 -18.55
N LEU A 49 8.98 -5.67 -18.91
CA LEU A 49 9.95 -4.86 -18.15
C LEU A 49 9.41 -4.47 -16.77
N HIS A 50 8.13 -4.12 -16.67
CA HIS A 50 7.51 -3.81 -15.40
C HIS A 50 7.46 -5.04 -14.47
N ALA A 51 7.06 -6.20 -14.99
CA ALA A 51 7.05 -7.46 -14.25
C ALA A 51 8.46 -7.88 -13.79
N ALA A 52 9.49 -7.57 -14.59
CA ALA A 52 10.90 -7.78 -14.26
C ALA A 52 11.48 -6.77 -13.25
N GLY A 53 10.67 -5.89 -12.67
CA GLY A 53 11.13 -4.88 -11.70
C GLY A 53 11.94 -3.75 -12.33
N ARG A 54 11.78 -3.49 -13.62
CA ARG A 54 12.51 -2.44 -14.39
C ARG A 54 11.54 -1.35 -14.89
N PRO A 55 10.83 -0.66 -13.98
CA PRO A 55 9.77 0.27 -14.35
C PRO A 55 10.25 1.48 -15.16
N ALA A 56 11.44 2.01 -14.85
CA ALA A 56 11.99 3.15 -15.58
C ALA A 56 12.19 2.82 -17.06
N GLU A 57 12.70 1.62 -17.36
CA GLU A 57 12.89 1.17 -18.74
C GLU A 57 11.56 0.93 -19.45
N ALA A 58 10.53 0.43 -18.76
CA ALA A 58 9.19 0.30 -19.33
C ALA A 58 8.62 1.66 -19.77
N LEU A 59 8.90 2.74 -19.03
CA LEU A 59 8.47 4.09 -19.40
C LEU A 59 9.27 4.64 -20.58
N THR A 60 10.57 4.33 -20.66
CA THR A 60 11.41 4.70 -21.82
C THR A 60 10.88 4.07 -23.12
N VAL A 61 10.43 2.82 -23.08
CA VAL A 61 9.85 2.13 -24.25
C VAL A 61 8.61 2.84 -24.81
N HIS A 62 7.80 3.47 -23.96
CA HIS A 62 6.67 4.28 -24.45
C HIS A 62 7.14 5.52 -25.22
N GLU A 63 8.18 6.21 -24.72
CA GLU A 63 8.76 7.35 -25.43
C GLU A 63 9.41 6.94 -26.76
N GLU A 64 10.02 5.75 -26.82
CA GLU A 64 10.54 5.17 -28.06
C GLU A 64 9.41 4.88 -29.07
N ALA A 65 8.30 4.29 -28.61
CA ALA A 65 7.12 4.04 -29.45
C ALA A 65 6.55 5.36 -30.00
N ARG A 66 6.38 6.37 -29.14
CA ARG A 66 5.85 7.68 -29.51
C ARG A 66 6.71 8.38 -30.58
N ARG A 67 8.04 8.32 -30.44
CA ARG A 67 8.96 8.89 -31.44
C ARG A 67 8.87 8.14 -32.77
N THR A 68 8.94 6.81 -32.73
CA THR A 68 8.89 5.97 -33.94
C THR A 68 7.58 6.18 -34.71
N LEU A 69 6.43 6.20 -34.04
CA LEU A 69 5.13 6.41 -34.68
C LEU A 69 4.98 7.84 -35.23
N ALA A 70 5.49 8.84 -34.53
CA ALA A 70 5.48 10.21 -35.02
C ALA A 70 6.37 10.36 -36.26
N ASP A 71 7.56 9.76 -36.27
CA ASP A 71 8.52 9.87 -37.37
C ASP A 71 8.07 9.10 -38.63
N GLU A 72 7.51 7.90 -38.46
CA GLU A 72 7.13 7.03 -39.58
C GLU A 72 5.69 7.24 -40.08
N LEU A 73 4.76 7.58 -39.18
CA LEU A 73 3.33 7.67 -39.49
C LEU A 73 2.72 9.06 -39.24
N GLY A 74 3.44 9.98 -38.59
CA GLY A 74 2.91 11.27 -38.17
C GLY A 74 1.76 11.15 -37.17
N ALA A 75 1.69 10.04 -36.44
CA ALA A 75 0.59 9.69 -35.55
C ALA A 75 1.06 9.58 -34.09
N ASP A 76 0.15 9.90 -33.17
CA ASP A 76 0.34 9.62 -31.75
C ASP A 76 0.07 8.14 -31.44
N PRO A 77 0.61 7.60 -30.32
CA PRO A 77 0.29 6.27 -29.83
C PRO A 77 -1.22 6.03 -29.66
N SER A 78 -1.63 4.79 -29.92
CA SER A 78 -3.01 4.33 -29.70
C SER A 78 -3.51 4.62 -28.26
N PRO A 79 -4.83 4.79 -28.08
CA PRO A 79 -5.44 4.92 -26.75
C PRO A 79 -5.06 3.76 -25.82
N GLU A 80 -4.97 2.54 -26.34
CA GLU A 80 -4.60 1.34 -25.59
C GLU A 80 -3.17 1.41 -25.06
N LEU A 81 -2.21 1.81 -25.90
CA LEU A 81 -0.80 1.97 -25.51
C LEU A 81 -0.63 3.13 -24.53
N SER A 82 -1.35 4.24 -24.74
CA SER A 82 -1.37 5.39 -23.84
C SER A 82 -1.98 5.06 -22.47
N ALA A 83 -3.07 4.29 -22.43
CA ALA A 83 -3.69 3.83 -21.20
C ALA A 83 -2.74 2.94 -20.38
N LEU A 84 -2.04 2.02 -21.05
CA LEU A 84 -1.01 1.19 -20.42
C LEU A 84 0.11 2.05 -19.80
N HIS A 85 0.60 3.06 -20.50
CA HIS A 85 1.62 3.97 -19.97
C HIS A 85 1.14 4.68 -18.69
N LEU A 86 -0.10 5.19 -18.69
CA LEU A 86 -0.69 5.84 -17.51
C LEU A 86 -0.86 4.88 -16.34
N ASP A 87 -1.26 3.63 -16.59
CA ASP A 87 -1.40 2.63 -15.54
C ASP A 87 -0.04 2.24 -14.94
N LEU A 88 0.99 2.06 -15.77
CA LEU A 88 2.35 1.82 -15.30
C LEU A 88 2.92 3.02 -14.52
N LEU A 89 2.66 4.25 -14.97
CA LEU A 89 3.02 5.48 -14.25
C LEU A 89 2.36 5.55 -12.86
N ARG A 90 1.08 5.14 -12.75
CA ARG A 90 0.36 5.11 -11.47
C ARG A 90 0.90 4.04 -10.51
N GLN A 91 1.41 2.94 -11.04
CA GLN A 91 1.98 1.84 -10.27
C GLN A 91 3.43 2.10 -9.85
N THR A 92 4.14 2.97 -10.59
CA THR A 92 5.55 3.32 -10.34
C THR A 92 5.73 4.57 -9.50
N ARG A 93 4.73 5.46 -9.50
CA ARG A 93 4.64 6.47 -8.45
C ARG A 93 4.46 5.74 -7.12
N PRO A 94 5.31 5.99 -6.10
CA PRO A 94 4.92 5.63 -4.74
C PRO A 94 3.53 6.23 -4.53
N ALA A 95 2.59 5.40 -4.08
CA ALA A 95 1.23 5.86 -3.81
C ALA A 95 1.36 7.18 -3.06
N PRO A 96 0.66 8.26 -3.49
CA PRO A 96 0.78 9.54 -2.80
C PRO A 96 0.62 9.25 -1.32
N HIS A 97 1.64 9.59 -0.52
CA HIS A 97 1.54 9.51 0.92
C HIS A 97 0.36 10.41 1.30
N ARG A 98 -0.84 9.84 1.33
CA ARG A 98 -1.93 10.42 2.09
C ARG A 98 -1.31 10.65 3.46
N PRO A 99 -1.42 11.85 4.04
CA PRO A 99 -1.01 12.03 5.41
C PRO A 99 -1.78 10.97 6.20
N ARG A 100 -1.06 9.94 6.66
CA ARG A 100 -1.63 8.79 7.35
C ARG A 100 -2.15 9.20 8.73
N LEU A 101 -1.84 10.43 9.14
CA LEU A 101 -2.43 11.15 10.26
C LEU A 101 -3.04 12.46 9.75
N PRO A 102 -4.23 12.87 10.20
CA PRO A 102 -4.88 14.10 9.74
C PRO A 102 -4.09 15.35 10.14
N ALA A 103 -3.99 16.32 9.21
CA ALA A 103 -3.47 17.65 9.52
C ALA A 103 -4.44 18.37 10.48
N GLN A 104 -3.93 18.86 11.61
CA GLN A 104 -4.76 19.56 12.59
C GLN A 104 -4.92 21.02 12.16
N LEU A 105 -6.17 21.50 12.10
CA LEU A 105 -6.49 22.88 11.70
C LEU A 105 -6.16 23.93 12.77
N THR A 106 -5.84 23.50 13.99
CA THR A 106 -5.50 24.35 15.13
C THR A 106 -4.31 23.77 15.86
N GLY A 107 -3.51 24.61 16.52
CA GLY A 107 -2.39 24.16 17.34
C GLY A 107 -2.85 23.24 18.49
N PHE A 108 -2.01 22.29 18.88
CA PHE A 108 -2.20 21.48 20.09
C PHE A 108 -1.54 22.22 21.25
N VAL A 109 -2.32 22.63 22.26
CA VAL A 109 -1.85 23.47 23.36
C VAL A 109 -2.19 22.82 24.68
N GLY A 110 -1.18 22.71 25.55
CA GLY A 110 -1.28 21.94 26.78
C GLY A 110 -1.23 20.44 26.50
N ARG A 111 -0.77 19.67 27.48
CA ARG A 111 -0.52 18.22 27.44
C ARG A 111 0.86 17.75 26.98
N ASP A 112 1.89 18.59 27.11
CA ASP A 112 3.28 18.17 26.89
C ASP A 112 3.69 17.01 27.80
N GLY A 113 3.17 16.98 29.03
CA GLY A 113 3.41 15.89 29.98
C GLY A 113 2.80 14.56 29.53
N GLU A 114 1.54 14.55 29.09
CA GLU A 114 0.92 13.35 28.52
C GLU A 114 1.60 12.91 27.22
N LEU A 115 1.96 13.84 26.34
CA LEU A 115 2.72 13.52 25.12
C LEU A 115 4.07 12.88 25.44
N ALA A 116 4.82 13.45 26.39
CA ALA A 116 6.10 12.89 26.82
C ALA A 116 5.93 11.49 27.43
N ARG A 117 4.86 11.27 28.20
CA ARG A 117 4.53 9.95 28.75
C ARG A 117 4.19 8.94 27.67
N ILE A 118 3.36 9.30 26.69
CA ILE A 118 3.01 8.41 25.57
C ILE A 118 4.26 8.10 24.75
N ALA A 119 5.09 9.11 24.44
CA ALA A 119 6.35 8.90 23.71
C ALA A 119 7.31 7.96 24.44
N ALA A 120 7.43 8.09 25.77
CA ALA A 120 8.23 7.19 26.59
C ALA A 120 7.69 5.74 26.53
N LEU A 121 6.38 5.55 26.65
CA LEU A 121 5.75 4.22 26.52
C LEU A 121 5.94 3.64 25.11
N LEU A 122 5.74 4.43 24.06
CA LEU A 122 5.91 4.02 22.67
C LEU A 122 7.36 3.81 22.25
N THR A 123 8.35 4.15 23.08
CA THR A 123 9.77 3.85 22.84
C THR A 123 10.29 2.76 23.76
N ALA A 124 9.58 2.46 24.85
CA ALA A 124 9.94 1.37 25.76
C ALA A 124 9.93 0.02 25.02
N PRO A 125 10.90 -0.86 25.28
CA PRO A 125 11.02 -2.15 24.60
C PRO A 125 9.93 -3.16 25.02
N ASP A 126 9.34 -2.98 26.19
CA ASP A 126 8.33 -3.84 26.82
C ASP A 126 6.88 -3.38 26.58
N ALA A 127 6.68 -2.14 26.11
CA ALA A 127 5.36 -1.59 25.80
C ALA A 127 5.16 -1.42 24.29
N ARG A 128 4.35 -2.31 23.71
CA ARG A 128 3.98 -2.27 22.27
C ARG A 128 2.49 -2.01 22.04
N LEU A 129 1.71 -1.97 23.11
CA LEU A 129 0.32 -1.56 23.12
C LEU A 129 0.09 -0.53 24.21
N VAL A 130 -0.36 0.65 23.81
CA VAL A 130 -0.76 1.73 24.73
C VAL A 130 -2.20 2.06 24.44
N THR A 131 -3.05 2.12 25.47
CA THR A 131 -4.46 2.49 25.29
C THR A 131 -4.79 3.76 26.06
N LEU A 132 -5.14 4.81 25.31
CA LEU A 132 -5.69 6.03 25.89
C LEU A 132 -7.14 5.79 26.26
N THR A 133 -7.38 5.65 27.56
CA THR A 133 -8.72 5.51 28.13
C THR A 133 -9.25 6.84 28.64
N GLY A 134 -10.58 6.97 28.71
CA GLY A 134 -11.23 8.15 29.28
C GLY A 134 -12.60 8.42 28.65
N PRO A 135 -13.35 9.38 29.21
CA PRO A 135 -14.70 9.69 28.73
C PRO A 135 -14.71 10.24 27.30
N GLY A 136 -15.88 10.24 26.69
CA GLY A 136 -16.11 10.92 25.40
C GLY A 136 -15.77 12.41 25.50
N GLY A 137 -15.18 12.97 24.45
CA GLY A 137 -14.81 14.40 24.42
C GLY A 137 -13.53 14.76 25.18
N ALA A 138 -12.83 13.82 25.85
CA ALA A 138 -11.58 14.09 26.56
C ALA A 138 -10.37 14.42 25.64
N GLY A 139 -10.55 14.38 24.32
CA GLY A 139 -9.50 14.69 23.34
C GLY A 139 -8.50 13.55 23.09
N LYS A 140 -8.86 12.30 23.39
CA LYS A 140 -7.97 11.13 23.24
C LYS A 140 -7.47 10.93 21.80
N THR A 141 -8.37 11.00 20.83
CA THR A 141 -8.03 10.95 19.39
C THR A 141 -7.00 12.00 19.02
N ARG A 142 -7.20 13.24 19.47
CA ARG A 142 -6.29 14.34 19.16
C ARG A 142 -4.92 14.14 19.82
N LEU A 143 -4.90 13.69 21.07
CA LEU A 143 -3.66 13.37 21.79
C LEU A 143 -2.92 12.19 21.12
N ALA A 144 -3.63 11.15 20.68
CA ALA A 144 -3.03 9.99 20.00
C ALA A 144 -2.42 10.37 18.65
N VAL A 145 -3.15 11.13 17.84
CA VAL A 145 -2.65 11.64 16.56
C VAL A 145 -1.42 12.53 16.77
N GLU A 146 -1.43 13.41 17.79
CA GLU A 146 -0.30 14.27 18.09
C GLU A 146 0.93 13.46 18.54
N ALA A 147 0.74 12.47 19.42
CA ALA A 147 1.81 11.59 19.88
C ALA A 147 2.43 10.77 18.74
N ALA A 148 1.64 10.40 17.73
CA ALA A 148 2.09 9.60 16.60
C ALA A 148 2.82 10.40 15.51
N ARG A 149 2.78 11.75 15.53
CA ARG A 149 3.38 12.59 14.48
C ARG A 149 4.88 12.42 14.28
N GLY A 150 5.61 12.08 15.36
CA GLY A 150 7.05 11.86 15.30
C GLY A 150 7.45 10.51 14.69
N HIS A 151 6.49 9.62 14.44
CA HIS A 151 6.75 8.27 13.95
C HIS A 151 6.62 8.20 12.42
N PRO A 152 7.67 7.75 11.70
CA PRO A 152 7.73 7.84 10.23
C PRO A 152 6.67 6.99 9.51
N ASP A 153 6.29 5.85 10.09
CA ASP A 153 5.27 4.94 9.55
C ASP A 153 4.03 4.87 10.47
N ALA A 154 3.59 6.00 11.01
CA ALA A 154 2.32 6.06 11.74
C ALA A 154 1.10 6.16 10.83
N CYS A 155 0.01 5.48 11.19
CA CYS A 155 -1.29 5.65 10.54
C CYS A 155 -2.47 5.67 11.52
N LEU A 156 -3.49 6.45 11.19
CA LEU A 156 -4.77 6.51 11.89
C LEU A 156 -5.75 5.54 11.22
N VAL A 157 -6.36 4.70 12.04
CA VAL A 157 -7.43 3.77 11.66
C VAL A 157 -8.68 4.18 12.43
N GLU A 158 -9.57 4.91 11.78
CA GLU A 158 -10.82 5.37 12.38
C GLU A 158 -11.81 4.22 12.43
N LEU A 159 -12.16 3.75 13.63
CA LEU A 159 -13.05 2.61 13.79
C LEU A 159 -14.52 3.02 13.87
N ALA A 160 -14.82 4.27 14.23
CA ALA A 160 -16.19 4.77 14.38
C ALA A 160 -17.17 4.44 13.20
N PRO A 161 -16.74 4.42 11.92
CA PRO A 161 -17.60 4.06 10.80
C PRO A 161 -17.83 2.53 10.64
N LEU A 162 -17.08 1.69 11.35
CA LEU A 162 -17.16 0.23 11.24
C LEU A 162 -18.28 -0.31 12.12
N SER A 163 -19.25 -0.95 11.49
CA SER A 163 -20.32 -1.68 12.18
C SER A 163 -20.03 -3.17 12.37
N ASP A 164 -18.94 -3.67 11.79
CA ASP A 164 -18.59 -5.09 11.73
C ASP A 164 -17.08 -5.24 11.90
N GLY A 165 -16.66 -5.92 12.98
CA GLY A 165 -15.26 -6.14 13.32
C GLY A 165 -14.51 -7.03 12.34
N ALA A 166 -15.20 -7.85 11.53
CA ALA A 166 -14.56 -8.60 10.44
C ALA A 166 -13.93 -7.68 9.38
N ARG A 167 -14.39 -6.42 9.30
CA ARG A 167 -13.84 -5.41 8.38
C ARG A 167 -12.62 -4.67 8.92
N LEU A 168 -12.28 -4.85 10.20
CA LEU A 168 -11.16 -4.16 10.85
C LEU A 168 -9.81 -4.38 10.14
N PRO A 169 -9.41 -5.61 9.74
CA PRO A 169 -8.14 -5.82 9.03
C PRO A 169 -8.06 -5.04 7.71
N TYR A 170 -9.18 -4.95 6.99
CA TYR A 170 -9.28 -4.20 5.72
C TYR A 170 -9.20 -2.69 5.96
N ALA A 171 -9.78 -2.19 7.05
CA ALA A 171 -9.64 -0.78 7.43
C ALA A 171 -8.18 -0.41 7.73
N ILE A 172 -7.44 -1.30 8.41
CA ILE A 172 -6.00 -1.11 8.68
C ILE A 172 -5.20 -1.15 7.36
N LEU A 173 -5.45 -2.12 6.48
CA LEU A 173 -4.81 -2.20 5.16
C LEU A 173 -5.04 -0.93 4.33
N ALA A 174 -6.27 -0.42 4.34
CA ALA A 174 -6.63 0.83 3.66
C ALA A 174 -5.87 2.03 4.26
N ALA A 175 -5.77 2.13 5.58
CA ALA A 175 -5.02 3.18 6.27
C ALA A 175 -3.50 3.11 6.00
N LEU A 176 -2.96 1.90 5.84
CA LEU A 176 -1.57 1.67 5.44
C LEU A 176 -1.29 2.00 3.97
N GLY A 177 -2.34 2.29 3.17
CA GLY A 177 -2.22 2.54 1.74
C GLY A 177 -1.89 1.28 0.93
N VAL A 178 -2.09 0.10 1.52
CA VAL A 178 -1.90 -1.19 0.84
C VAL A 178 -3.10 -1.37 -0.08
N ARG A 179 -2.89 -1.12 -1.38
CA ARG A 179 -3.91 -1.38 -2.40
C ARG A 179 -4.06 -2.88 -2.55
N GLU A 180 -5.28 -3.33 -2.85
CA GLU A 180 -5.58 -4.69 -3.30
C GLU A 180 -4.91 -4.94 -4.67
N GLY A 181 -3.61 -5.17 -4.65
CA GLY A 181 -2.86 -5.68 -5.78
C GLY A 181 -2.94 -7.21 -5.79
N LEU A 182 -2.97 -7.77 -6.99
CA LEU A 182 -2.98 -9.21 -7.34
C LEU A 182 -1.83 -10.06 -6.74
N ARG A 183 -1.08 -9.53 -5.77
CA ARG A 183 0.11 -10.14 -5.15
C ARG A 183 -0.19 -10.93 -3.88
N SER A 184 -1.37 -10.82 -3.29
CA SER A 184 -1.73 -11.62 -2.13
C SER A 184 -2.49 -12.88 -2.54
N THR A 185 -1.88 -14.05 -2.33
CA THR A 185 -2.56 -15.35 -2.36
C THR A 185 -3.43 -15.59 -1.12
N ALA A 186 -3.27 -14.77 -0.07
CA ALA A 186 -4.10 -14.85 1.13
C ALA A 186 -5.54 -14.41 0.84
N ALA A 187 -6.48 -15.30 1.17
CA ALA A 187 -7.93 -15.07 1.05
C ALA A 187 -8.50 -14.30 2.24
N ASP A 188 -7.81 -14.28 3.39
CA ASP A 188 -8.22 -13.60 4.62
C ASP A 188 -7.50 -12.24 4.78
N GLY A 189 -8.24 -11.23 5.24
CA GLY A 189 -7.72 -9.88 5.48
C GLY A 189 -6.67 -9.83 6.60
N LEU A 190 -6.73 -10.76 7.56
CA LEU A 190 -5.73 -10.86 8.63
C LEU A 190 -4.37 -11.34 8.13
N ASP A 191 -4.34 -12.36 7.28
CA ASP A 191 -3.11 -12.87 6.70
C ASP A 191 -2.45 -11.81 5.82
N ARG A 192 -3.24 -11.10 5.01
CA ARG A 192 -2.78 -9.94 4.24
C ARG A 192 -2.17 -8.85 5.12
N LEU A 193 -2.77 -8.59 6.27
CA LEU A 193 -2.29 -7.57 7.18
C LEU A 193 -0.96 -7.97 7.82
N ARG A 194 -0.79 -9.26 8.16
CA ARG A 194 0.48 -9.81 8.64
C ARG A 194 1.56 -9.68 7.57
N ASP A 195 1.31 -10.14 6.35
CA ASP A 195 2.27 -10.06 5.23
C ASP A 195 2.66 -8.60 4.93
N ALA A 196 1.72 -7.66 5.05
CA ALA A 196 1.99 -6.24 4.82
C ALA A 196 2.85 -5.59 5.92
N LEU A 197 2.88 -6.16 7.12
CA LEU A 197 3.51 -5.58 8.31
C LEU A 197 4.73 -6.37 8.83
N GLU A 198 5.01 -7.56 8.29
CA GLU A 198 6.06 -8.48 8.77
C GLU A 198 7.43 -7.80 8.97
N GLU A 199 7.87 -7.01 8.00
CA GLU A 199 9.16 -6.30 8.02
C GLU A 199 9.02 -4.78 8.26
N ARG A 200 7.86 -4.31 8.74
CA ARG A 200 7.62 -2.87 8.97
C ARG A 200 7.78 -2.49 10.43
N ASP A 201 8.41 -1.34 10.65
CA ASP A 201 8.38 -0.61 11.91
C ASP A 201 7.25 0.43 11.85
N ALA A 202 6.05 0.01 12.27
CA ALA A 202 4.80 0.75 12.04
C ALA A 202 4.06 1.06 13.35
N LEU A 203 3.47 2.25 13.43
CA LEU A 203 2.62 2.67 14.55
C LEU A 203 1.16 2.77 14.10
N LEU A 204 0.33 1.86 14.57
CA LEU A 204 -1.10 1.85 14.28
C LEU A 204 -1.84 2.63 15.37
N VAL A 205 -2.48 3.74 15.00
CA VAL A 205 -3.39 4.48 15.88
C VAL A 205 -4.80 3.98 15.64
N LEU A 206 -5.33 3.13 16.54
CA LEU A 206 -6.70 2.61 16.47
C LEU A 206 -7.63 3.55 17.22
N ASP A 207 -8.49 4.27 16.50
CA ASP A 207 -9.33 5.29 17.11
C ASP A 207 -10.78 4.81 17.33
N ASN A 208 -11.32 5.12 18.50
CA ASN A 208 -12.70 4.87 18.89
C ASN A 208 -13.04 3.37 19.03
N CYS A 209 -12.17 2.60 19.68
CA CYS A 209 -12.29 1.15 19.85
C CYS A 209 -13.49 0.69 20.70
N GLU A 210 -14.19 1.58 21.44
CA GLU A 210 -15.22 1.21 22.42
C GLU A 210 -16.40 0.36 21.91
N HIS A 211 -16.66 0.32 20.60
CA HIS A 211 -17.74 -0.46 19.99
C HIS A 211 -17.24 -1.76 19.34
N LEU A 212 -15.92 -1.94 19.28
CA LEU A 212 -15.23 -3.09 18.68
C LEU A 212 -14.08 -3.55 19.59
N VAL A 213 -14.24 -3.45 20.91
CA VAL A 213 -13.14 -3.71 21.87
C VAL A 213 -12.58 -5.12 21.68
N GLU A 214 -13.45 -6.13 21.61
CA GLU A 214 -13.05 -7.53 21.44
C GLU A 214 -12.34 -7.78 20.10
N ASP A 215 -12.86 -7.21 19.01
CA ASP A 215 -12.24 -7.35 17.68
C ASP A 215 -10.92 -6.60 17.57
N ALA A 216 -10.85 -5.38 18.11
CA ALA A 216 -9.62 -4.60 18.18
C ALA A 216 -8.57 -5.33 19.02
N ALA A 217 -8.97 -5.90 20.15
CA ALA A 217 -8.09 -6.69 21.00
C ALA A 217 -7.55 -7.93 20.27
N ARG A 218 -8.44 -8.67 19.59
CA ARG A 218 -8.07 -9.85 18.80
C ARG A 218 -7.09 -9.51 17.68
N VAL A 219 -7.38 -8.49 16.88
CA VAL A 219 -6.52 -8.08 15.76
C VAL A 219 -5.18 -7.54 16.28
N ALA A 220 -5.19 -6.64 17.27
CA ALA A 220 -3.96 -6.09 17.83
C ALA A 220 -3.09 -7.18 18.46
N GLY A 221 -3.67 -8.12 19.23
CA GLY A 221 -2.94 -9.23 19.84
C GLY A 221 -2.24 -10.11 18.80
N LEU A 222 -2.92 -10.45 17.69
CA LEU A 222 -2.34 -11.23 16.60
C LEU A 222 -1.17 -10.50 15.91
N LEU A 223 -1.34 -9.20 15.62
CA LEU A 223 -0.29 -8.39 15.00
C LEU A 223 0.92 -8.23 15.90
N LEU A 224 0.70 -7.93 17.18
CA LEU A 224 1.78 -7.77 18.15
C LEU A 224 2.55 -9.08 18.38
N GLY A 225 1.87 -10.22 18.29
CA GLY A 225 2.50 -11.54 18.38
C GLY A 225 3.29 -11.95 17.13
N SER A 226 2.91 -11.45 15.95
CA SER A 226 3.48 -11.92 14.67
C SER A 226 4.43 -10.91 14.00
N CYS A 227 4.31 -9.62 14.30
CA CYS A 227 5.03 -8.53 13.63
C CYS A 227 5.81 -7.73 14.68
N PRO A 228 7.09 -8.04 14.97
CA PRO A 228 7.82 -7.45 16.10
C PRO A 228 8.05 -5.94 16.00
N GLY A 229 8.08 -5.39 14.79
CA GLY A 229 8.20 -3.95 14.53
C GLY A 229 6.90 -3.16 14.70
N VAL A 230 5.75 -3.82 14.90
CA VAL A 230 4.47 -3.11 15.02
C VAL A 230 4.24 -2.63 16.46
N ARG A 231 3.77 -1.39 16.60
CA ARG A 231 3.24 -0.83 17.84
C ARG A 231 1.80 -0.35 17.63
N VAL A 232 1.00 -0.39 18.68
CA VAL A 232 -0.41 0.02 18.66
C VAL A 232 -0.67 1.09 19.71
N LEU A 233 -1.30 2.18 19.30
CA LEU A 233 -1.84 3.22 20.16
C LEU A 233 -3.36 3.25 19.98
N ALA A 234 -4.11 2.75 20.95
CA ALA A 234 -5.56 2.69 20.88
C ALA A 234 -6.20 3.88 21.62
N THR A 235 -7.37 4.32 21.17
CA THR A 235 -8.25 5.22 21.93
C THR A 235 -9.57 4.51 22.20
N SER A 236 -10.01 4.55 23.47
CA SER A 236 -11.22 3.84 23.89
C SER A 236 -11.81 4.43 25.18
N ARG A 237 -13.01 4.01 25.55
CA ARG A 237 -13.59 4.32 26.87
C ARG A 237 -13.03 3.41 27.96
N GLU A 238 -12.58 2.23 27.59
CA GLU A 238 -12.04 1.18 28.45
C GLU A 238 -10.82 0.51 27.81
N ALA A 239 -10.04 -0.22 28.59
CA ALA A 239 -8.88 -0.97 28.10
C ALA A 239 -9.31 -2.08 27.12
N LEU A 240 -8.43 -2.45 26.17
CA LEU A 240 -8.65 -3.55 25.24
C LEU A 240 -8.56 -4.94 25.92
N GLY A 241 -7.91 -5.02 27.08
CA GLY A 241 -7.79 -6.24 27.87
C GLY A 241 -6.74 -7.21 27.33
N ILE A 242 -5.73 -6.72 26.62
CA ILE A 242 -4.63 -7.56 26.10
C ILE A 242 -3.48 -7.62 27.11
N THR A 243 -2.85 -8.79 27.27
CA THR A 243 -1.62 -8.93 28.05
C THR A 243 -0.51 -8.03 27.50
N GLY A 244 0.08 -7.18 28.36
CA GLY A 244 1.12 -6.21 27.97
C GLY A 244 0.58 -4.86 27.49
N GLU A 245 -0.73 -4.63 27.62
CA GLU A 245 -1.35 -3.30 27.51
C GLU A 245 -0.93 -2.38 28.66
N VAL A 246 -0.65 -1.12 28.34
CA VAL A 246 -0.26 -0.06 29.29
C VAL A 246 -1.14 1.18 29.14
#